data_AF-A0ABD6GI39-F1
#
_entry.id   AF-A0ABD6GI39-F1
#
_cell.length_a   1.000
_cell.length_b   1.000
_cell.length_c   1.000
_cell.angle_alpha   90.00
_cell.angle_beta   90.00
_cell.angle_gamma   90.00
#
_symmetry.space_group_name_H-M   'P 1'
#
loop_
_entity.id
_entity.type
_entity.pdbx_description
1 polymer ?
#
loop_
_entity_poly.entity_id
_entity_poly.type
_entity_poly.pdbx_seq_one_letter_code
_entity_poly.pdbx_strand_id
1 'polypeptide(L)'
;MTFMKSAAAGALLLALCSTPALAACNISDAMLEEAILEKPEFRDPQNRYLVHDLRKLRDAAFLLWNYGLEKDCERLLGNIRELIASPFMARLGTNDEDATDQQLAAGEPQWHRLGQVKGSRGTANEGALISINDLDPGLLVNEIVGAEVRTADDKIVGEVRNVVIGTRDRQDYAIVAAGGFFVPGKDSLVVPLRYVLVDRERKSFFLRISNAQVKAVPLMPDQDYQWLTDETWRKTNDAIFESLIAGPGPDQPTKTSRDSATK
;
A
#
# COMPACT_ATOMS: atom_id res chain seq x y z
N MET A 1 74.71 -50.33 -17.16
CA MET A 1 73.86 -50.39 -15.96
C MET A 1 73.86 -49.01 -15.31
N THR A 2 72.65 -48.49 -15.07
CA THR A 2 72.28 -47.35 -14.19
C THR A 2 72.88 -45.96 -14.44
N PHE A 3 72.08 -45.15 -15.14
CA PHE A 3 72.01 -43.70 -15.00
C PHE A 3 71.32 -43.33 -13.67
N MET A 4 71.79 -42.31 -12.96
CA MET A 4 70.93 -41.57 -12.03
C MET A 4 71.27 -40.08 -12.10
N LYS A 5 70.36 -39.32 -12.72
CA LYS A 5 70.35 -37.87 -12.80
C LYS A 5 69.65 -37.33 -11.55
N SER A 6 70.30 -36.45 -10.79
CA SER A 6 69.63 -35.69 -9.73
C SER A 6 68.77 -34.60 -10.35
N ALA A 7 67.46 -34.74 -10.23
CA ALA A 7 66.49 -33.72 -10.57
C ALA A 7 66.27 -32.82 -9.34
N ALA A 8 66.51 -31.52 -9.51
CA ALA A 8 66.13 -30.49 -8.55
C ALA A 8 64.61 -30.36 -8.52
N ALA A 9 63.99 -30.66 -7.38
CA ALA A 9 62.57 -30.48 -7.16
C ALA A 9 62.30 -28.99 -6.85
N GLY A 10 61.77 -28.26 -7.83
CA GLY A 10 61.19 -26.94 -7.61
C GLY A 10 59.83 -27.09 -6.93
N ALA A 11 59.71 -26.58 -5.70
CA ALA A 11 58.44 -26.47 -5.00
C ALA A 11 57.64 -25.31 -5.60
N LEU A 12 56.72 -25.63 -6.52
CA LEU A 12 55.73 -24.68 -7.04
C LEU A 12 54.57 -24.61 -6.03
N LEU A 13 54.56 -23.56 -5.21
CA LEU A 13 53.44 -23.19 -4.35
C LEU A 13 52.24 -22.82 -5.24
N LEU A 14 51.31 -23.76 -5.41
CA LEU A 14 49.96 -23.48 -5.92
C LEU A 14 49.19 -22.77 -4.81
N ALA A 15 49.23 -21.43 -4.81
CA ALA A 15 48.28 -20.61 -4.10
C ALA A 15 46.89 -20.87 -4.72
N LEU A 16 46.11 -21.73 -4.07
CA LEU A 16 44.67 -21.83 -4.28
C LEU A 16 44.07 -20.50 -3.82
N CYS A 17 44.00 -19.52 -4.72
CA CYS A 17 43.06 -18.42 -4.60
C CYS A 17 41.66 -19.02 -4.75
N SER A 18 41.06 -19.43 -3.64
CA SER A 18 39.62 -19.56 -3.53
C SER A 18 39.04 -18.15 -3.68
N THR A 19 38.80 -17.73 -4.92
CA THR A 19 37.88 -16.62 -5.17
C THR A 19 36.58 -16.99 -4.48
N PRO A 20 36.04 -16.18 -3.55
CA PRO A 20 34.67 -16.39 -3.14
C PRO A 20 33.86 -16.29 -4.43
N ALA A 21 33.22 -17.39 -4.84
CA ALA A 21 32.12 -17.29 -5.76
C ALA A 21 31.17 -16.31 -5.07
N LEU A 22 31.04 -15.10 -5.63
CA LEU A 22 29.96 -14.21 -5.25
C LEU A 22 28.70 -15.01 -5.58
N ALA A 23 28.12 -15.62 -4.56
CA ALA A 23 26.81 -16.21 -4.65
C ALA A 23 25.87 -15.03 -4.88
N ALA A 24 25.68 -14.68 -6.15
CA ALA A 24 24.68 -13.72 -6.53
C ALA A 24 23.36 -14.25 -5.98
N CYS A 25 22.60 -13.39 -5.28
CA CYS A 25 21.32 -13.79 -4.73
C CYS A 25 20.42 -14.24 -5.88
N ASN A 26 20.23 -15.55 -6.03
CA ASN A 26 19.42 -16.09 -7.10
C ASN A 26 17.97 -16.17 -6.62
N ILE A 27 17.20 -15.17 -7.02
CA ILE A 27 15.84 -14.94 -6.50
C ILE A 27 14.87 -16.05 -6.93
N SER A 28 15.19 -16.78 -8.01
CA SER A 28 14.44 -18.00 -8.37
C SER A 28 14.71 -19.16 -7.41
N ASP A 29 15.81 -19.17 -6.67
CA ASP A 29 16.17 -20.26 -5.76
C ASP A 29 15.33 -20.28 -4.48
N ALA A 30 14.41 -19.34 -4.30
CA ALA A 30 13.38 -19.44 -3.27
C ALA A 30 12.43 -20.64 -3.50
N MET A 31 12.36 -21.16 -4.75
CA MET A 31 11.44 -22.21 -5.19
C MET A 31 9.95 -21.93 -4.87
N LEU A 32 9.61 -20.66 -4.62
CA LEU A 32 8.26 -20.27 -4.19
C LEU A 32 7.20 -20.59 -5.24
N GLU A 33 7.41 -20.19 -6.50
CA GLU A 33 6.41 -20.42 -7.55
C GLU A 33 6.28 -21.91 -7.90
N GLU A 34 7.36 -22.69 -7.80
CA GLU A 34 7.31 -24.14 -7.96
C GLU A 34 6.53 -24.79 -6.82
N ALA A 35 6.80 -24.40 -5.57
CA ALA A 35 6.06 -24.89 -4.41
C ALA A 35 4.56 -24.54 -4.49
N ILE A 36 4.19 -23.35 -4.99
CA ILE A 36 2.79 -22.95 -5.22
C ILE A 36 2.11 -23.86 -6.24
N LEU A 37 2.82 -24.28 -7.28
CA LEU A 37 2.29 -25.20 -8.30
C LEU A 37 2.14 -26.62 -7.76
N GLU A 38 3.15 -27.13 -7.05
CA GLU A 38 3.21 -28.51 -6.59
C GLU A 38 2.31 -28.78 -5.38
N LYS A 39 2.19 -27.83 -4.44
CA LYS A 39 1.43 -28.02 -3.19
C LYS A 39 0.02 -27.44 -3.31
N PRO A 40 -1.05 -28.27 -3.24
CA PRO A 40 -2.43 -27.80 -3.32
C PRO A 40 -2.81 -26.82 -2.20
N GLU A 41 -2.19 -26.93 -1.03
CA GLU A 41 -2.44 -26.06 0.13
C GLU A 41 -2.19 -24.57 -0.17
N PHE A 42 -1.19 -24.24 -0.99
CA PHE A 42 -0.94 -22.85 -1.41
C PHE A 42 -1.95 -22.34 -2.43
N ARG A 43 -2.70 -23.24 -3.09
CA ARG A 43 -3.75 -22.87 -4.04
C ARG A 43 -5.14 -22.80 -3.40
N ASP A 44 -5.24 -23.15 -2.11
CA ASP A 44 -6.47 -22.97 -1.34
C ASP A 44 -6.80 -21.47 -1.22
N PRO A 45 -8.03 -21.03 -1.58
CA PRO A 45 -8.45 -19.64 -1.41
C PRO A 45 -8.27 -19.09 0.01
N GLN A 46 -8.34 -19.93 1.04
CA GLN A 46 -8.10 -19.53 2.44
C GLN A 46 -6.64 -19.13 2.69
N ASN A 47 -5.71 -19.65 1.90
CA ASN A 47 -4.27 -19.38 2.00
C ASN A 47 -3.80 -18.31 1.00
N ARG A 48 -4.71 -17.58 0.36
CA ARG A 48 -4.35 -16.54 -0.63
C ARG A 48 -3.40 -15.48 -0.07
N TYR A 49 -3.59 -15.10 1.21
CA TYR A 49 -2.75 -14.10 1.88
C TYR A 49 -1.36 -14.64 2.17
N LEU A 50 -1.27 -15.91 2.59
CA LEU A 50 0.01 -16.58 2.80
C LEU A 50 0.89 -16.55 1.55
N VAL A 51 0.31 -16.91 0.39
CA VAL A 51 1.04 -16.87 -0.88
C VAL A 51 1.43 -15.45 -1.29
N HIS A 52 0.53 -14.49 -1.05
CA HIS A 52 0.79 -13.07 -1.29
C HIS A 52 1.97 -12.56 -0.44
N ASP A 53 2.01 -12.89 0.84
CA ASP A 53 3.07 -12.47 1.76
C ASP A 53 4.42 -13.10 1.43
N LEU A 54 4.44 -14.39 1.06
CA LEU A 54 5.65 -15.04 0.58
C LEU A 54 6.19 -14.36 -0.69
N ARG A 55 5.31 -13.92 -1.60
CA ARG A 55 5.72 -13.14 -2.79
C ARG A 55 6.25 -11.77 -2.40
N LYS A 56 5.64 -11.06 -1.44
CA LYS A 56 6.18 -9.81 -0.89
C LYS A 56 7.58 -9.99 -0.30
N LEU A 57 7.83 -11.05 0.46
CA LEU A 57 9.16 -11.34 1.01
C LEU A 57 10.19 -11.59 -0.10
N ARG A 58 9.81 -12.30 -1.16
CA ARG A 58 10.67 -12.49 -2.34
C ARG A 58 10.97 -11.15 -3.03
N ASP A 59 9.98 -10.30 -3.22
CA ASP A 59 10.15 -8.99 -3.86
C ASP A 59 11.02 -8.07 -2.99
N ALA A 60 10.93 -8.16 -1.66
CA ALA A 60 11.84 -7.50 -0.74
C ALA A 60 13.28 -8.03 -0.85
N ALA A 61 13.47 -9.34 -1.04
CA ALA A 61 14.79 -9.91 -1.31
C ALA A 61 15.38 -9.36 -2.63
N PHE A 62 14.56 -9.21 -3.67
CA PHE A 62 14.97 -8.54 -4.92
C PHE A 62 15.47 -7.12 -4.68
N LEU A 63 14.75 -6.33 -3.86
CA LEU A 63 15.19 -4.99 -3.50
C LEU A 63 16.54 -5.02 -2.77
N LEU A 64 16.70 -5.87 -1.75
CA LEU A 64 17.97 -5.99 -1.01
C LEU A 64 19.14 -6.29 -1.95
N TRP A 65 18.96 -7.24 -2.87
CA TRP A 65 19.97 -7.56 -3.88
C TRP A 65 20.29 -6.36 -4.78
N ASN A 66 19.28 -5.67 -5.30
CA ASN A 66 19.46 -4.51 -6.18
C ASN A 66 20.21 -3.35 -5.50
N TYR A 67 20.14 -3.25 -4.16
CA TYR A 67 20.90 -2.28 -3.37
C TYR A 67 22.27 -2.81 -2.87
N GLY A 68 22.72 -3.99 -3.34
CA GLY A 68 24.01 -4.58 -2.98
C GLY A 68 24.04 -5.27 -1.61
N LEU A 69 22.88 -5.47 -0.97
CA LEU A 69 22.73 -6.17 0.31
C LEU A 69 22.59 -7.68 0.09
N GLU A 70 23.56 -8.27 -0.60
CA GLU A 70 23.52 -9.67 -1.06
C GLU A 70 23.31 -10.67 0.08
N LYS A 71 24.05 -10.50 1.19
CA LYS A 71 23.95 -11.37 2.37
C LYS A 71 22.56 -11.36 3.01
N ASP A 72 21.89 -10.20 2.99
CA ASP A 72 20.55 -10.07 3.59
C ASP A 72 19.49 -10.61 2.64
N CYS A 73 19.69 -10.48 1.32
CA CYS A 73 18.89 -11.20 0.33
C CYS A 73 18.97 -12.72 0.54
N GLU A 74 20.17 -13.30 0.66
CA GLU A 74 20.35 -14.74 0.89
C GLU A 74 19.69 -15.21 2.18
N ARG A 75 19.83 -14.45 3.28
CA ARG A 75 19.16 -14.73 4.55
C ARG A 75 17.65 -14.73 4.40
N LEU A 76 17.10 -13.72 3.72
CA LEU A 76 15.66 -13.62 3.50
C LEU A 76 15.13 -14.77 2.63
N LEU A 77 15.84 -15.15 1.57
CA LEU A 77 15.49 -16.33 0.77
C LEU A 77 15.55 -17.63 1.59
N GLY A 78 16.52 -17.77 2.49
CA GLY A 78 16.59 -18.88 3.43
C GLY A 78 15.35 -18.96 4.32
N ASN A 79 14.92 -17.83 4.90
CA ASN A 79 13.70 -17.76 5.70
C ASN A 79 12.46 -18.12 4.88
N ILE A 80 12.35 -17.67 3.63
CA ILE A 80 11.24 -18.01 2.73
C ILE A 80 11.18 -19.52 2.50
N ARG A 81 12.32 -20.19 2.27
CA ARG A 81 12.35 -21.66 2.09
C ARG A 81 11.90 -22.41 3.35
N GLU A 82 12.36 -21.95 4.52
CA GLU A 82 11.94 -22.53 5.80
C GLU A 82 10.43 -22.38 6.01
N LEU A 83 9.91 -21.19 5.71
CA LEU A 83 8.47 -20.90 5.72
C LEU A 83 7.71 -21.82 4.76
N ILE A 84 8.16 -21.99 3.50
CA ILE A 84 7.54 -22.91 2.53
C ILE A 84 7.56 -24.37 3.00
N ALA A 85 8.61 -24.78 3.71
CA ALA A 85 8.79 -26.14 4.21
C ALA A 85 7.98 -26.43 5.50
N SER A 86 7.53 -25.39 6.21
CA SER A 86 6.86 -25.53 7.50
C SER A 86 5.40 -26.00 7.37
N PRO A 87 4.98 -27.07 8.07
CA PRO A 87 3.62 -27.62 7.99
C PRO A 87 2.56 -26.78 8.71
N PHE A 88 2.94 -25.73 9.46
CA PHE A 88 2.02 -24.92 10.28
C PHE A 88 1.58 -23.61 9.64
N MET A 89 2.04 -23.31 8.42
CA MET A 89 1.83 -22.02 7.76
C MET A 89 0.34 -21.65 7.55
N ALA A 90 -0.53 -22.63 7.31
CA ALA A 90 -1.97 -22.41 7.12
C ALA A 90 -2.69 -21.87 8.38
N ARG A 91 -2.09 -22.00 9.58
CA ARG A 91 -2.68 -21.49 10.84
C ARG A 91 -2.29 -20.05 11.17
N LEU A 92 -1.21 -19.55 10.58
CA LEU A 92 -0.76 -18.17 10.74
C LEU A 92 -1.42 -17.22 9.73
N GLY A 93 -2.16 -17.76 8.75
CA GLY A 93 -2.82 -17.01 7.68
C GLY A 93 -4.08 -16.25 8.07
N THR A 94 -4.57 -16.38 9.30
CA THR A 94 -5.38 -15.31 9.90
C THR A 94 -4.40 -14.29 10.48
N ASN A 95 -3.64 -13.64 9.60
CA ASN A 95 -3.06 -12.36 9.98
C ASN A 95 -4.27 -11.48 10.27
N ASP A 96 -4.56 -11.37 11.56
CA ASP A 96 -5.28 -10.25 12.11
C ASP A 96 -4.40 -9.04 11.77
N GLU A 97 -4.54 -8.52 10.54
CA GLU A 97 -3.87 -7.31 10.08
C GLU A 97 -4.05 -6.22 11.13
N ASP A 98 -5.19 -6.24 11.85
CA ASP A 98 -5.47 -5.38 12.99
C ASP A 98 -4.48 -5.55 14.14
N ALA A 99 -4.02 -6.76 14.47
CA ALA A 99 -3.07 -7.02 15.55
C ALA A 99 -1.62 -6.64 15.17
N THR A 100 -1.22 -6.90 13.93
CA THR A 100 0.09 -6.48 13.42
C THR A 100 0.16 -4.97 13.27
N ASP A 101 -0.92 -4.34 12.79
CA ASP A 101 -1.09 -2.89 12.75
C ASP A 101 -1.07 -2.30 14.16
N GLN A 102 -1.73 -2.92 15.14
CA GLN A 102 -1.71 -2.51 16.56
C GLN A 102 -0.30 -2.49 17.18
N GLN A 103 0.57 -3.43 16.82
CA GLN A 103 1.95 -3.44 17.30
C GLN A 103 2.83 -2.38 16.62
N LEU A 104 2.58 -2.07 15.34
CA LEU A 104 3.24 -0.95 14.64
C LEU A 104 2.77 0.42 15.16
N ALA A 105 1.56 0.51 15.70
CA ALA A 105 0.95 1.70 16.31
C ALA A 105 1.56 2.15 17.64
N ALA A 106 2.22 1.23 18.35
CA ALA A 106 2.80 1.50 19.66
C ALA A 106 4.12 2.30 19.56
N GLY A 107 4.63 2.55 18.36
CA GLY A 107 5.74 3.46 18.11
C GLY A 107 5.28 4.91 17.99
N GLU A 108 6.08 5.85 18.52
CA GLU A 108 5.79 7.28 18.35
C GLU A 108 5.74 7.66 16.85
N PRO A 109 4.74 8.44 16.43
CA PRO A 109 4.54 8.79 15.03
C PRO A 109 5.67 9.71 14.55
N GLN A 110 6.58 9.17 13.75
CA GLN A 110 7.40 9.98 12.87
C GLN A 110 6.51 10.42 11.69
N TRP A 111 5.72 11.48 11.90
CA TRP A 111 5.47 12.41 10.80
C TRP A 111 6.85 12.69 10.23
N HIS A 112 7.10 12.35 8.95
CA HIS A 112 8.33 12.55 8.16
C HIS A 112 8.77 11.27 7.45
N ARG A 113 7.90 10.72 6.58
CA ARG A 113 8.38 10.00 5.41
C ARG A 113 7.58 10.51 4.19
N LEU A 114 8.12 11.57 3.59
CA LEU A 114 7.91 12.02 2.20
C LEU A 114 6.83 13.08 1.86
N GLY A 115 5.91 13.47 2.76
CA GLY A 115 4.88 14.49 2.45
C GLY A 115 5.14 15.87 3.08
N GLN A 116 4.98 16.96 2.32
CA GLN A 116 4.86 18.31 2.88
C GLN A 116 3.49 18.49 3.58
N VAL A 117 3.47 19.10 4.77
CA VAL A 117 2.24 19.37 5.58
C VAL A 117 1.19 20.18 4.80
N LYS A 118 1.66 20.96 3.83
CA LYS A 118 0.85 21.62 2.82
C LYS A 118 1.32 21.07 1.48
N GLY A 119 0.41 20.64 0.62
CA GLY A 119 0.80 20.16 -0.70
C GLY A 119 1.19 21.32 -1.62
N SER A 120 1.41 20.99 -2.89
CA SER A 120 1.82 21.93 -3.93
C SER A 120 0.64 22.55 -4.70
N ARG A 121 -0.61 22.33 -4.25
CA ARG A 121 -1.79 22.93 -4.88
C ARG A 121 -1.79 24.44 -4.64
N GLY A 122 -2.14 25.22 -5.65
CA GLY A 122 -2.06 26.69 -5.71
C GLY A 122 -0.73 27.25 -6.25
N THR A 123 0.18 26.41 -6.77
CA THR A 123 1.45 26.86 -7.38
C THR A 123 1.29 27.15 -8.89
N ALA A 124 2.17 27.98 -9.45
CA ALA A 124 2.03 28.49 -10.83
C ALA A 124 1.98 27.41 -11.94
N ASN A 125 2.40 26.17 -11.65
CA ASN A 125 2.42 25.04 -12.60
C ASN A 125 1.53 23.87 -12.14
N GLU A 126 0.54 24.14 -11.32
CA GLU A 126 -0.38 23.11 -10.84
C GLU A 126 -1.26 22.57 -11.97
N GLY A 127 -1.18 21.27 -12.21
CA GLY A 127 -2.06 20.58 -13.15
C GLY A 127 -3.51 20.55 -12.68
N ALA A 128 -4.45 20.60 -13.62
CA ALA A 128 -5.86 20.36 -13.32
C ALA A 128 -6.05 18.94 -12.75
N LEU A 129 -6.93 18.83 -11.74
CA LEU A 129 -7.36 17.53 -11.25
C LEU A 129 -8.36 16.90 -12.23
N ILE A 130 -8.28 15.59 -12.36
CA ILE A 130 -9.13 14.77 -13.24
C ILE A 130 -10.04 13.92 -12.34
N SER A 131 -11.31 13.74 -12.71
CA SER A 131 -12.15 12.77 -12.01
C SER A 131 -11.67 11.36 -12.31
N ILE A 132 -11.68 10.45 -11.32
CA ILE A 132 -11.39 9.04 -11.58
C ILE A 132 -12.30 8.45 -12.68
N ASN A 133 -13.53 8.96 -12.82
CA ASN A 133 -14.46 8.51 -13.86
C ASN A 133 -14.04 8.91 -15.29
N ASP A 134 -13.19 9.93 -15.43
CA ASP A 134 -12.72 10.47 -16.71
C ASP A 134 -11.32 9.96 -17.08
N LEU A 135 -10.76 9.01 -16.31
CA LEU A 135 -9.45 8.44 -16.58
C LEU A 135 -9.47 7.48 -17.77
N ASP A 136 -8.57 7.72 -18.72
CA ASP A 136 -8.27 6.82 -19.82
C ASP A 136 -6.74 6.74 -20.04
N PRO A 137 -6.11 5.55 -20.00
CA PRO A 137 -6.67 4.27 -19.57
C PRO A 137 -7.03 4.27 -18.08
N GLY A 138 -7.82 3.27 -17.64
CA GLY A 138 -8.31 3.14 -16.27
C GLY A 138 -7.22 3.12 -15.19
N LEU A 139 -7.63 3.27 -13.93
CA LEU A 139 -6.74 3.30 -12.77
C LEU A 139 -6.47 1.89 -12.24
N LEU A 140 -5.20 1.56 -11.97
CA LEU A 140 -4.85 0.30 -11.34
C LEU A 140 -5.02 0.38 -9.82
N VAL A 141 -5.48 -0.72 -9.20
CA VAL A 141 -5.70 -0.77 -7.75
C VAL A 141 -4.41 -0.51 -6.96
N ASN A 142 -3.25 -0.93 -7.47
CA ASN A 142 -1.96 -0.69 -6.84
C ASN A 142 -1.43 0.75 -6.99
N GLU A 143 -2.04 1.58 -7.85
CA GLU A 143 -1.73 3.02 -7.92
C GLU A 143 -2.46 3.81 -6.84
N ILE A 144 -3.63 3.33 -6.41
CA ILE A 144 -4.49 4.01 -5.43
C ILE A 144 -4.30 3.47 -4.02
N VAL A 145 -4.21 2.16 -3.83
CA VAL A 145 -3.88 1.57 -2.52
C VAL A 145 -2.46 1.96 -2.17
N GLY A 146 -2.26 2.53 -0.98
CA GLY A 146 -0.97 3.07 -0.60
C GLY A 146 -0.85 4.59 -0.81
N ALA A 147 -1.82 5.23 -1.47
CA ALA A 147 -1.69 6.62 -1.89
C ALA A 147 -2.27 7.61 -0.88
N GLU A 148 -1.59 8.74 -0.72
CA GLU A 148 -2.06 9.86 0.10
C GLU A 148 -3.30 10.52 -0.51
N VAL A 149 -4.31 10.71 0.32
CA VAL A 149 -5.56 11.43 0.00
C VAL A 149 -5.54 12.80 0.67
N ARG A 150 -5.87 13.81 -0.12
CA ARG A 150 -5.91 15.22 0.29
C ARG A 150 -7.30 15.83 0.09
N THR A 151 -7.57 16.95 0.73
CA THR A 151 -8.79 17.74 0.53
C THR A 151 -8.62 18.81 -0.55
N ALA A 152 -9.71 19.50 -0.89
CA ALA A 152 -9.69 20.61 -1.85
C ALA A 152 -8.83 21.80 -1.37
N ASP A 153 -8.72 22.00 -0.06
CA ASP A 153 -7.81 22.96 0.59
C ASP A 153 -6.39 22.39 0.84
N ASP A 154 -6.06 21.28 0.17
CA ASP A 154 -4.74 20.65 0.11
C ASP A 154 -4.19 20.24 1.48
N LYS A 155 -5.10 19.75 2.33
CA LYS A 155 -4.78 19.14 3.63
C LYS A 155 -4.82 17.63 3.51
N ILE A 156 -3.89 16.97 4.18
CA ILE A 156 -3.85 15.51 4.24
C ILE A 156 -5.07 15.01 5.00
N VAL A 157 -5.81 14.09 4.36
CA VAL A 157 -6.90 13.32 4.97
C VAL A 157 -6.34 12.05 5.60
N GLY A 158 -5.50 11.35 4.84
CA GLY A 158 -5.03 10.02 5.18
C GLY A 158 -4.43 9.29 4.00
N GLU A 159 -4.37 7.97 4.12
CA GLU A 159 -3.92 7.07 3.05
C GLU A 159 -5.00 6.05 2.71
N VAL A 160 -5.08 5.65 1.44
CA VAL A 160 -5.97 4.56 1.00
C VAL A 160 -5.43 3.22 1.48
N ARG A 161 -6.13 2.60 2.43
CA ARG A 161 -5.85 1.23 2.91
C ARG A 161 -6.30 0.17 1.90
N ASN A 162 -7.47 0.38 1.30
CA ASN A 162 -8.07 -0.61 0.43
C ASN A 162 -9.06 0.03 -0.55
N VAL A 163 -9.38 -0.72 -1.61
CA VAL A 163 -10.43 -0.38 -2.56
C VAL A 163 -11.44 -1.53 -2.61
N VAL A 164 -12.71 -1.18 -2.40
CA VAL A 164 -13.84 -2.07 -2.54
C VAL A 164 -14.42 -1.89 -3.94
N ILE A 165 -14.57 -3.00 -4.67
CA ILE A 165 -15.24 -3.03 -5.97
C ILE A 165 -16.67 -3.54 -5.78
N GLY A 166 -17.64 -2.71 -6.12
CA GLY A 166 -19.06 -3.04 -6.03
C GLY A 166 -19.46 -4.06 -7.09
N THR A 167 -19.92 -5.24 -6.68
CA THR A 167 -20.24 -6.33 -7.62
C THR A 167 -21.68 -6.28 -8.11
N ARG A 168 -22.65 -5.98 -7.23
CA ARG A 168 -24.09 -5.90 -7.59
C ARG A 168 -24.54 -4.48 -7.92
N ASP A 169 -24.25 -3.55 -7.02
CA ASP A 169 -24.63 -2.14 -7.12
C ASP A 169 -23.61 -1.32 -7.93
N ARG A 170 -22.47 -1.92 -8.32
CA ARG A 170 -21.38 -1.30 -9.09
C ARG A 170 -20.85 -0.03 -8.41
N GLN A 171 -20.95 0.00 -7.09
CA GLN A 171 -20.55 1.13 -6.27
C GLN A 171 -19.19 0.84 -5.63
N ASP A 172 -18.18 1.56 -6.11
CA ASP A 172 -16.80 1.37 -5.68
C ASP A 172 -16.43 2.36 -4.57
N TYR A 173 -15.63 1.91 -3.60
CA TYR A 173 -15.24 2.70 -2.43
C TYR A 173 -13.75 2.62 -2.13
N ALA A 174 -13.17 3.75 -1.71
CA ALA A 174 -11.82 3.84 -1.18
C ALA A 174 -11.93 3.94 0.33
N ILE A 175 -11.15 3.12 1.03
CA ILE A 175 -11.09 3.11 2.48
C ILE A 175 -9.89 3.94 2.89
N VAL A 176 -10.16 5.14 3.40
CA VAL A 176 -9.12 6.13 3.71
C VAL A 176 -8.94 6.19 5.22
N ALA A 177 -7.73 5.87 5.70
CA ALA A 177 -7.41 5.91 7.12
C ALA A 177 -7.44 7.35 7.63
N ALA A 178 -8.38 7.69 8.51
CA ALA A 178 -8.43 9.03 9.10
C ALA A 178 -7.34 9.15 10.18
N GLY A 179 -6.46 10.16 10.07
CA GLY A 179 -5.51 10.49 11.14
C GLY A 179 -4.03 10.11 10.90
N GLY A 180 -3.66 9.81 9.65
CA GLY A 180 -2.28 9.53 9.27
C GLY A 180 -2.00 8.03 9.13
N PHE A 181 -0.95 7.73 8.38
CA PHE A 181 -0.72 6.46 7.69
C PHE A 181 -0.70 5.19 8.57
N PHE A 182 -0.50 5.27 9.89
CA PHE A 182 -0.32 4.06 10.71
C PHE A 182 -0.91 4.09 12.12
N VAL A 183 -1.98 4.88 12.34
CA VAL A 183 -2.79 4.68 13.56
C VAL A 183 -3.85 3.64 13.22
N PRO A 184 -3.85 2.44 13.83
CA PRO A 184 -4.93 1.49 13.69
C PRO A 184 -6.18 2.06 14.31
N GLY A 185 -7.29 1.74 13.65
CA GLY A 185 -8.35 1.05 14.37
C GLY A 185 -9.13 1.91 15.35
N LYS A 186 -9.66 3.02 14.86
CA LYS A 186 -11.03 3.32 15.26
C LYS A 186 -11.96 3.56 14.09
N ASP A 187 -11.47 4.16 13.02
CA ASP A 187 -12.32 5.03 12.22
C ASP A 187 -11.69 5.36 10.85
N SER A 188 -12.17 4.73 9.77
CA SER A 188 -11.83 5.03 8.38
C SER A 188 -12.95 5.81 7.69
N LEU A 189 -12.61 6.62 6.70
CA LEU A 189 -13.60 7.18 5.77
C LEU A 189 -13.88 6.16 4.66
N VAL A 190 -15.17 5.91 4.41
CA VAL A 190 -15.62 5.20 3.20
C VAL A 190 -15.95 6.23 2.14
N VAL A 191 -15.02 6.43 1.21
CA VAL A 191 -15.15 7.43 0.16
C VAL A 191 -15.64 6.77 -1.12
N PRO A 192 -16.79 7.16 -1.70
CA PRO A 192 -17.18 6.68 -3.02
C PRO A 192 -16.16 7.10 -4.08
N LEU A 193 -15.59 6.14 -4.82
CA LEU A 193 -14.50 6.39 -5.80
C LEU A 193 -14.89 7.46 -6.84
N ARG A 194 -16.18 7.50 -7.22
CA ARG A 194 -16.72 8.46 -8.18
C ARG A 194 -16.51 9.93 -7.80
N TYR A 195 -16.22 10.22 -6.53
CA TYR A 195 -15.99 11.56 -6.01
C TYR A 195 -14.52 11.89 -5.77
N VAL A 196 -13.64 10.92 -5.98
CA VAL A 196 -12.20 11.11 -5.88
C VAL A 196 -11.68 11.74 -7.17
N LEU A 197 -10.82 12.72 -7.00
CA LEU A 197 -10.05 13.34 -8.06
C LEU A 197 -8.60 12.87 -7.97
N VAL A 198 -7.89 12.97 -9.08
CA VAL A 198 -6.48 12.59 -9.19
C VAL A 198 -5.71 13.66 -9.94
N ASP A 199 -4.44 13.84 -9.60
CA ASP A 199 -3.54 14.68 -10.38
C ASP A 199 -3.16 14.02 -11.72
N ARG A 200 -2.57 14.80 -12.63
CA ARG A 200 -2.18 14.30 -13.95
C ARG A 200 -1.11 13.20 -13.89
N GLU A 201 -0.26 13.20 -12.86
CA GLU A 201 0.79 12.20 -12.69
C GLU A 201 0.27 10.92 -12.01
N ARG A 202 -0.99 10.89 -11.57
CA ARG A 202 -1.63 9.76 -10.87
C ARG A 202 -0.93 9.36 -9.57
N LYS A 203 -0.36 10.34 -8.87
CA LYS A 203 0.40 10.15 -7.63
C LYS A 203 -0.32 10.65 -6.38
N SER A 204 -1.30 11.55 -6.55
CA SER A 204 -1.99 12.18 -5.43
C SER A 204 -3.49 12.20 -5.70
N PHE A 205 -4.24 11.77 -4.69
CA PHE A 205 -5.69 11.69 -4.74
C PHE A 205 -6.30 12.79 -3.90
N PHE A 206 -7.43 13.32 -4.36
CA PHE A 206 -8.06 14.49 -3.76
C PHE A 206 -9.57 14.29 -3.60
N LEU A 207 -10.08 14.73 -2.45
CA LEU A 207 -11.51 14.88 -2.20
C LEU A 207 -11.93 16.30 -2.56
N ARG A 208 -13.12 16.44 -3.16
CA ARG A 208 -13.69 17.74 -3.55
C ARG A 208 -14.21 18.58 -2.39
N ILE A 209 -13.99 18.14 -1.16
CA ILE A 209 -14.49 18.73 0.07
C ILE A 209 -13.31 19.28 0.88
N SER A 210 -13.59 20.27 1.74
CA SER A 210 -12.61 20.87 2.64
C SER A 210 -12.28 19.95 3.83
N ASN A 211 -11.15 20.19 4.49
CA ASN A 211 -10.78 19.50 5.72
C ASN A 211 -11.83 19.66 6.84
N ALA A 212 -12.53 20.79 6.89
CA ALA A 212 -13.61 20.99 7.85
C ALA A 212 -14.81 20.06 7.58
N GLN A 213 -15.16 19.87 6.30
CA GLN A 213 -16.22 18.95 5.89
C GLN A 213 -15.83 17.49 6.12
N VAL A 214 -14.58 17.10 5.82
CA VAL A 214 -14.07 15.75 6.09
C VAL A 214 -14.24 15.36 7.55
N LYS A 215 -13.94 16.28 8.49
CA LYS A 215 -14.09 16.03 9.94
C LYS A 215 -15.54 15.82 10.39
N ALA A 216 -16.51 16.20 9.58
CA ALA A 216 -17.93 15.98 9.84
C ALA A 216 -18.47 14.69 9.20
N VAL A 217 -17.68 14.04 8.34
CA VAL A 217 -18.07 12.75 7.74
C VAL A 217 -18.00 11.66 8.82
N PRO A 218 -19.04 10.83 8.95
CA PRO A 218 -19.00 9.69 9.85
C PRO A 218 -17.82 8.78 9.52
N LEU A 219 -17.06 8.45 10.55
CA LEU A 219 -16.01 7.46 10.43
C LEU A 219 -16.60 6.07 10.73
N MET A 220 -15.96 5.06 10.14
CA MET A 220 -16.36 3.66 10.26
C MET A 220 -15.27 2.89 11.01
N PRO A 221 -15.62 2.09 12.03
CA PRO A 221 -14.67 1.14 12.58
C PRO A 221 -14.34 0.08 11.55
N ASP A 222 -13.04 -0.17 11.39
CA ASP A 222 -12.45 -1.12 10.44
C ASP A 222 -12.78 -2.60 10.76
N GLN A 223 -13.91 -2.91 11.40
CA GLN A 223 -14.27 -4.28 11.78
C GLN A 223 -14.91 -5.03 10.60
N ASP A 224 -14.13 -5.94 10.00
CA ASP A 224 -14.53 -6.99 9.06
C ASP A 224 -15.34 -6.55 7.83
N TYR A 225 -15.35 -5.25 7.51
CA TYR A 225 -16.13 -4.67 6.42
C TYR A 225 -17.63 -5.00 6.50
N GLN A 226 -18.21 -5.16 7.70
CA GLN A 226 -19.61 -5.55 7.87
C GLN A 226 -20.59 -4.57 7.18
N TRP A 227 -20.20 -3.29 7.09
CA TRP A 227 -20.94 -2.23 6.38
C TRP A 227 -21.16 -2.51 4.88
N LEU A 228 -20.37 -3.40 4.26
CA LEU A 228 -20.60 -3.86 2.88
C LEU A 228 -21.95 -4.55 2.70
N THR A 229 -22.52 -5.08 3.79
CA THR A 229 -23.86 -5.69 3.78
C THR A 229 -24.95 -4.74 4.28
N ASP A 230 -24.57 -3.63 4.92
CA ASP A 230 -25.52 -2.61 5.40
C ASP A 230 -25.82 -1.58 4.30
N GLU A 231 -26.88 -1.83 3.53
CA GLU A 231 -27.33 -0.94 2.47
C GLU A 231 -27.80 0.43 2.98
N THR A 232 -28.35 0.48 4.20
CA THR A 232 -28.89 1.73 4.76
C THR A 232 -27.74 2.65 5.12
N TRP A 233 -26.71 2.10 5.74
CA TRP A 233 -25.49 2.82 6.04
C TRP A 233 -24.82 3.32 4.76
N ARG A 234 -24.65 2.46 3.73
CA ARG A 234 -24.04 2.87 2.45
C ARG A 234 -24.79 4.01 1.77
N LYS A 235 -26.13 3.92 1.68
CA LYS A 235 -26.96 4.99 1.12
C LYS A 235 -26.83 6.29 1.89
N THR A 236 -26.76 6.21 3.22
CA THR A 236 -26.56 7.38 4.08
C THR A 236 -25.20 8.03 3.84
N ASN A 237 -24.14 7.22 3.80
CA ASN A 237 -22.79 7.68 3.50
C ASN A 237 -22.72 8.35 2.12
N ASP A 238 -23.27 7.71 1.10
CA ASP A 238 -23.30 8.23 -0.27
C ASP A 238 -24.02 9.57 -0.37
N ALA A 239 -25.17 9.71 0.31
CA ALA A 239 -25.92 10.95 0.36
C ALA A 239 -25.16 12.09 1.07
N ILE A 240 -24.38 11.76 2.11
CA ILE A 240 -23.50 12.73 2.77
C ILE A 240 -22.48 13.26 1.76
N PHE A 241 -21.73 12.38 1.07
CA PHE A 241 -20.75 12.82 0.08
C PHE A 241 -21.40 13.59 -1.09
N GLU A 242 -22.54 13.15 -1.58
CA GLU A 242 -23.29 13.86 -2.63
C GLU A 242 -23.66 15.29 -2.19
N SER A 243 -24.19 15.45 -0.97
CA SER A 243 -24.57 16.76 -0.44
C SER A 243 -23.38 17.69 -0.23
N LEU A 244 -22.24 17.17 0.23
CA LEU A 244 -21.03 17.95 0.47
C LEU A 244 -20.41 18.46 -0.84
N ILE A 245 -20.59 17.73 -1.93
CA ILE A 245 -20.07 18.08 -3.27
C ILE A 245 -21.04 19.01 -4.02
N ALA A 246 -22.35 18.85 -3.80
CA ALA A 246 -23.38 19.72 -4.38
C ALA A 246 -23.47 21.09 -3.68
N GLY A 247 -22.88 21.24 -2.49
CA GLY A 247 -22.83 22.50 -1.76
C GLY A 247 -21.95 23.57 -2.44
N PRO A 248 -22.15 24.87 -2.10
CA PRO A 248 -21.27 25.93 -2.59
C PRO A 248 -19.83 25.65 -2.14
N GLY A 249 -18.89 25.61 -3.10
CA GLY A 249 -17.50 25.28 -2.85
C GLY A 249 -16.80 26.26 -1.89
N PRO A 250 -15.59 25.94 -1.40
CA PRO A 250 -14.89 26.68 -0.33
C PRO A 250 -14.58 28.16 -0.64
N ASP A 251 -14.76 28.61 -1.88
CA ASP A 251 -14.54 30.00 -2.31
C ASP A 251 -15.82 30.84 -2.47
N GLN A 252 -17.00 30.33 -2.10
CA GLN A 252 -18.22 31.12 -2.20
C GLN A 252 -18.43 31.93 -0.90
N PRO A 253 -18.29 33.27 -0.92
CA PRO A 253 -18.57 34.08 0.26
C PRO A 253 -20.02 33.82 0.66
N THR A 254 -20.21 33.49 1.95
CA THR A 254 -21.52 33.38 2.56
C THR A 254 -22.28 34.66 2.24
N LYS A 255 -23.29 34.54 1.37
CA LYS A 255 -24.18 35.65 1.04
C LYS A 255 -24.98 35.94 2.30
N THR A 256 -24.44 36.77 3.19
CA THR A 256 -25.17 37.34 4.31
C THR A 256 -26.35 38.08 3.71
N SER A 257 -27.51 37.45 3.76
CA SER A 257 -28.81 38.09 3.58
C SER A 257 -28.95 39.12 4.70
N ARG A 258 -28.42 40.31 4.45
CA ARG A 258 -28.68 41.50 5.23
C ARG A 258 -28.92 42.62 4.24
N ASP A 259 -30.16 42.66 3.77
CA ASP A 259 -30.82 43.84 3.23
C ASP A 259 -32.32 43.54 3.19
N SER A 260 -33.24 44.38 3.64
CA SER A 260 -33.18 45.54 4.51
C SER A 260 -34.64 45.74 4.92
N ALA A 261 -34.94 45.60 6.20
CA ALA A 261 -36.16 46.14 6.77
C ALA A 261 -36.02 47.66 6.75
N THR A 262 -36.64 48.36 5.79
CA THR A 262 -36.89 49.80 5.92
C THR A 262 -38.11 50.20 5.10
N LYS A 263 -39.21 50.39 5.83
CA LYS A 263 -40.24 51.44 5.70
C LYS A 263 -41.15 51.46 4.46
#